data_AF-A0A561XSG5-F1
#
_entry.id   AF-A0A561XSG5-F1
#
_cell.length_a   1.000
_cell.length_b   1.000
_cell.length_c   1.000
_cell.angle_alpha   90.00
_cell.angle_beta   90.00
_cell.angle_gamma   90.00
#
_symmetry.space_group_name_H-M   'P 1'
#
loop_
_entity.id
_entity.type
_entity.pdbx_description
1 polymer ?
#
loop_
_entity_poly.entity_id
_entity_poly.type
_entity_poly.pdbx_seq_one_letter_code
_entity_poly.pdbx_strand_id
1 'polypeptide(L)'
;MFKAVAAIVLVAGALPAWAQMTPEGLWRNIDDKTGEAKAEIRIRDIGGGVLHGALEKRLSKDAKPEDVCEECSDDRKGKPLVGLEIIRGAKKADGKEVWEGGKILDPENGRNYTLRMTPVEGGKKLEVRGSIGPFGRTQTWIRVQ
;
A
#
# COMPACT_ATOMS: atom_id res chain seq x y z
N MET A 1 -34.47 4.74 54.96
CA MET A 1 -34.46 5.71 53.84
C MET A 1 -33.14 5.56 53.12
N PHE A 2 -33.17 4.99 51.92
CA PHE A 2 -32.01 4.56 51.14
C PHE A 2 -31.29 5.76 50.52
N LYS A 3 -29.99 5.93 50.78
CA LYS A 3 -29.11 6.79 49.97
C LYS A 3 -28.35 5.90 49.00
N ALA A 4 -28.81 5.86 47.75
CA ALA A 4 -28.19 5.13 46.67
C ALA A 4 -26.86 5.80 46.28
N VAL A 5 -25.78 5.02 46.27
CA VAL A 5 -24.48 5.40 45.71
C VAL A 5 -24.54 5.10 44.22
N ALA A 6 -24.52 6.14 43.38
CA ALA A 6 -24.41 6.01 41.93
C ALA A 6 -22.91 5.88 41.56
N ALA A 7 -22.44 4.66 41.35
CA ALA A 7 -21.13 4.40 40.77
C ALA A 7 -21.24 4.47 39.24
N ILE A 8 -20.67 5.52 38.64
CA ILE A 8 -20.51 5.64 37.19
C ILE A 8 -19.35 4.72 36.79
N VAL A 9 -19.68 3.55 36.23
CA VAL A 9 -18.68 2.64 35.63
C VAL A 9 -18.30 3.20 34.27
N LEU A 10 -17.13 3.86 34.19
CA LEU A 10 -16.46 4.20 32.94
C LEU A 10 -15.87 2.91 32.34
N VAL A 11 -16.64 2.24 31.47
CA VAL A 11 -16.10 1.16 30.63
C VAL A 11 -15.24 1.79 29.54
N ALA A 12 -13.93 1.85 29.76
CA ALA A 12 -12.96 2.12 28.71
C ALA A 12 -12.89 0.89 27.79
N GLY A 13 -13.83 0.80 26.84
CA GLY A 13 -13.80 -0.21 25.80
C GLY A 13 -12.64 0.05 24.85
N ALA A 14 -11.59 -0.77 24.93
CA ALA A 14 -10.62 -0.86 23.85
C ALA A 14 -11.36 -1.36 22.61
N LEU A 15 -11.60 -0.48 21.64
CA LEU A 15 -12.20 -0.86 20.36
C LEU A 15 -11.26 -1.90 19.72
N PRO A 16 -11.76 -3.05 19.28
CA PRO A 16 -10.95 -3.99 18.52
C PRO A 16 -10.45 -3.29 17.26
N ALA A 17 -9.14 -3.26 17.05
CA ALA A 17 -8.55 -2.87 15.78
C ALA A 17 -8.93 -3.94 14.75
N TRP A 18 -10.11 -3.80 14.12
CA TRP A 18 -10.47 -4.62 12.98
C TRP A 18 -9.51 -4.30 11.85
N ALA A 19 -8.77 -5.32 11.42
CA ALA A 19 -7.94 -5.21 10.25
C ALA A 19 -8.84 -4.83 9.06
N GLN A 20 -8.66 -3.60 8.57
CA GLN A 20 -9.53 -3.03 7.55
C GLN A 20 -9.20 -3.71 6.21
N MET A 21 -10.24 -4.20 5.52
CA MET A 21 -10.15 -4.73 4.15
C MET A 21 -9.97 -3.58 3.15
N THR A 22 -8.88 -2.82 3.29
CA THR A 22 -8.51 -1.69 2.43
C THR A 22 -7.04 -1.78 2.03
N PRO A 23 -6.64 -1.33 0.84
CA PRO A 23 -5.23 -1.13 0.50
C PRO A 23 -4.58 0.02 1.27
N GLU A 24 -5.33 0.92 1.90
CA GLU A 24 -4.72 1.99 2.71
C GLU A 24 -3.88 1.42 3.86
N GLY A 25 -2.67 1.96 4.05
CA GLY A 25 -1.76 1.51 5.09
C GLY A 25 -0.30 1.42 4.66
N LEU A 26 0.52 0.80 5.50
CA LEU A 26 1.92 0.49 5.23
C LEU A 26 2.08 -0.94 4.77
N TRP A 27 2.78 -1.13 3.68
CA TRP A 27 2.99 -2.44 3.08
C TRP A 27 4.45 -2.68 2.83
N ARG A 28 4.89 -3.91 3.07
CA ARG A 28 6.22 -4.37 2.72
C ARG A 28 6.12 -5.31 1.53
N ASN A 29 6.79 -4.98 0.43
CA ASN A 29 6.91 -5.89 -0.70
C ASN A 29 8.09 -6.85 -0.50
N ILE A 30 7.94 -8.05 -1.06
CA ILE A 30 8.90 -9.14 -0.93
C ILE A 30 9.46 -9.45 -2.32
N ASP A 31 10.77 -9.69 -2.41
CA ASP A 31 11.38 -10.22 -3.62
C ASP A 31 11.02 -11.70 -3.78
N ASP A 32 10.29 -12.05 -4.83
CA ASP A 32 9.86 -13.45 -5.03
C ASP A 32 11.02 -14.43 -5.28
N LYS A 33 12.23 -13.95 -5.61
CA LYS A 33 13.41 -14.81 -5.82
C LYS A 33 14.18 -15.04 -4.53
N THR A 34 14.38 -13.99 -3.74
CA THR A 34 15.23 -14.06 -2.53
C THR A 34 14.44 -14.20 -1.24
N GLY A 35 13.15 -13.85 -1.25
CA GLY A 35 12.31 -13.76 -0.05
C GLY A 35 12.62 -12.56 0.84
N GLU A 36 13.55 -11.68 0.44
CA GLU A 36 13.93 -10.50 1.20
C GLU A 36 12.93 -9.36 0.98
N ALA A 37 12.74 -8.53 2.01
CA ALA A 37 11.93 -7.32 1.90
C ALA A 37 12.66 -6.26 1.06
N LYS A 38 11.98 -5.68 0.06
CA LYS A 38 12.62 -4.67 -0.81
C LYS A 38 12.34 -3.23 -0.37
N ALA A 39 11.12 -2.95 0.05
CA ALA A 39 10.68 -1.60 0.40
C ALA A 39 9.45 -1.61 1.31
N GLU A 40 9.22 -0.47 1.96
CA GLU A 40 7.95 -0.12 2.59
C GLU A 40 7.23 0.91 1.72
N ILE A 41 5.97 0.66 1.38
CA ILE A 41 5.13 1.49 0.54
C ILE A 41 3.93 1.95 1.36
N ARG A 42 3.72 3.26 1.44
CA ARG A 42 2.51 3.84 2.02
C ARG A 42 1.46 3.99 0.94
N ILE A 43 0.25 3.49 1.17
CA ILE A 43 -0.93 3.78 0.37
C ILE A 43 -1.89 4.66 1.20
N ARG A 44 -2.42 5.73 0.60
CA ARG A 44 -3.37 6.67 1.21
C ARG A 44 -4.47 7.06 0.22
N ASP A 45 -5.66 7.35 0.74
CA ASP A 45 -6.67 8.11 -0.01
C ASP A 45 -6.25 9.60 -0.07
N ILE A 46 -6.19 10.15 -1.28
CA ILE A 46 -5.91 11.58 -1.50
C ILE A 46 -7.18 12.40 -1.70
N GLY A 47 -8.35 11.78 -1.58
CA GLY A 47 -9.67 12.39 -1.67
C GLY A 47 -10.59 11.60 -2.58
N GLY A 48 -11.84 11.39 -2.13
CA GLY A 48 -12.89 10.75 -2.94
C GLY A 48 -12.66 9.27 -3.24
N GLY A 49 -11.95 8.55 -2.36
CA GLY A 49 -11.67 7.11 -2.51
C GLY A 49 -10.57 6.81 -3.54
N VAL A 50 -9.74 7.80 -3.88
CA VAL A 50 -8.66 7.67 -4.87
C VAL A 50 -7.35 7.37 -4.16
N LEU A 51 -6.87 6.15 -4.33
CA LEU A 51 -5.67 5.68 -3.66
C LEU A 51 -4.42 5.97 -4.47
N HIS A 52 -3.46 6.58 -3.79
CA HIS A 52 -2.11 6.81 -4.25
C HIS A 52 -1.13 6.13 -3.30
N GLY A 53 0.06 5.81 -3.79
CA GLY A 53 1.08 5.15 -2.99
C GLY A 53 2.49 5.60 -3.31
N ALA A 54 3.28 5.77 -2.25
CA ALA A 54 4.64 6.25 -2.32
C ALA A 54 5.60 5.34 -1.56
N LEU A 55 6.84 5.25 -2.06
CA LEU A 55 7.91 4.51 -1.41
C LEU A 55 8.29 5.23 -0.11
N GLU A 56 7.98 4.66 1.05
CA GLU A 56 8.30 5.24 2.35
C GLU A 56 9.73 4.91 2.76
N LYS A 57 10.18 3.67 2.49
CA LYS A 57 11.55 3.23 2.78
C LYS A 57 12.03 2.20 1.78
N ARG A 58 13.34 2.14 1.58
CA ARG A 58 14.02 1.01 0.92
C ARG A 58 14.64 0.10 1.97
N LEU A 59 14.54 -1.20 1.76
CA LEU A 59 14.98 -2.25 2.68
C LEU A 59 16.05 -3.16 2.06
N SER A 60 16.26 -3.06 0.75
CA SER A 60 17.34 -3.76 0.05
C SER A 60 18.72 -3.32 0.57
N LYS A 61 19.67 -4.25 0.68
CA LYS A 61 21.00 -4.01 1.26
C LYS A 61 21.86 -3.01 0.48
N ASP A 62 21.58 -2.88 -0.81
CA ASP A 62 22.23 -1.97 -1.75
C ASP A 62 21.57 -0.59 -1.83
N ALA A 63 20.47 -0.37 -1.09
CA ALA A 63 19.74 0.89 -1.13
C ALA A 63 20.57 2.05 -0.56
N LYS A 64 20.69 3.12 -1.33
CA LYS A 64 21.34 4.36 -0.91
C LYS A 64 20.32 5.49 -0.76
N PRO A 65 20.53 6.41 0.20
CA PRO A 65 19.64 7.57 0.37
C PRO A 65 19.51 8.46 -0.87
N GLU A 66 20.54 8.50 -1.71
CA GLU A 66 20.62 9.38 -2.88
C GLU A 66 20.02 8.76 -4.15
N ASP A 67 19.56 7.51 -4.08
CA ASP A 67 19.08 6.80 -5.26
C ASP A 67 17.84 7.50 -5.84
N VAL A 68 17.86 7.72 -7.15
CA VAL A 68 16.81 8.38 -7.92
C VAL A 68 16.20 7.41 -8.94
N CYS A 69 15.02 7.73 -9.47
CA CYS A 69 14.47 6.96 -10.59
C CYS A 69 15.11 7.39 -11.92
N GLU A 70 16.21 6.73 -12.31
CA GLU A 70 16.92 7.01 -13.56
C GLU A 70 16.14 6.53 -14.80
N GLU A 71 15.53 5.35 -14.69
CA GLU A 71 14.78 4.70 -15.78
C GLU A 71 13.41 5.34 -16.05
N CYS A 72 12.87 6.10 -15.08
CA CYS A 72 11.62 6.81 -15.26
C CYS A 72 11.68 7.76 -16.45
N SER A 73 10.57 7.88 -17.18
CA SER A 73 10.44 8.76 -18.37
C SER A 73 9.45 9.91 -18.18
N ASP A 74 8.74 9.95 -17.05
CA ASP A 74 7.75 10.98 -16.73
C ASP A 74 8.26 11.97 -15.67
N ASP A 75 7.34 12.66 -14.99
CA ASP A 75 7.61 13.66 -13.94
C ASP A 75 8.46 13.13 -12.76
N ARG A 76 8.61 11.81 -12.68
CA ARG A 76 9.39 11.11 -11.65
C ARG A 76 10.84 10.87 -12.05
N LYS A 77 11.25 11.16 -13.30
CA LYS A 77 12.64 11.03 -13.75
C LYS A 77 13.58 11.87 -12.90
N GLY A 78 14.64 11.24 -12.38
CA GLY A 78 15.66 11.91 -11.56
C GLY A 78 15.16 12.37 -10.19
N LYS A 79 13.96 11.96 -9.77
CA LYS A 79 13.45 12.23 -8.42
C LYS A 79 13.96 11.15 -7.45
N PRO A 80 14.20 11.49 -6.17
CA PRO A 80 14.56 10.51 -5.14
C PRO A 80 13.56 9.36 -5.09
N LEU A 81 14.05 8.13 -4.95
CA LEU A 81 13.20 6.95 -4.82
C LEU A 81 12.38 7.00 -3.54
N VAL A 82 12.98 7.42 -2.41
CA VAL A 82 12.23 7.64 -1.17
C VAL A 82 11.31 8.85 -1.33
N GLY A 83 10.03 8.67 -1.04
CA GLY A 83 8.97 9.64 -1.29
C GLY A 83 8.39 9.57 -2.71
N LEU A 84 8.98 8.75 -3.60
CA LEU A 84 8.50 8.65 -4.98
C LEU A 84 7.11 8.01 -5.01
N GLU A 85 6.17 8.71 -5.63
CA GLU A 85 4.84 8.20 -5.87
C GLU A 85 4.87 7.14 -6.98
N ILE A 86 4.65 5.88 -6.61
CA ILE A 86 4.66 4.75 -7.54
C ILE A 86 3.26 4.26 -7.89
N ILE A 87 2.26 4.47 -7.04
CA ILE A 87 0.86 4.11 -7.31
C ILE A 87 0.05 5.39 -7.50
N ARG A 88 -0.73 5.47 -8.58
CA ARG A 88 -1.56 6.63 -8.91
C ARG A 88 -2.96 6.20 -9.34
N GLY A 89 -3.98 6.82 -8.76
CA GLY A 89 -5.35 6.80 -9.27
C GLY A 89 -6.16 5.51 -9.08
N ALA A 90 -5.78 4.62 -8.17
CA ALA A 90 -6.54 3.38 -7.96
C ALA A 90 -7.84 3.64 -7.17
N LYS A 91 -8.96 3.09 -7.63
CA LYS A 91 -10.28 3.26 -7.00
C LYS A 91 -10.91 1.91 -6.73
N LYS A 92 -11.73 1.83 -5.67
CA LYS A 92 -12.51 0.62 -5.37
C LYS A 92 -13.46 0.33 -6.53
N ALA A 93 -13.47 -0.91 -7.00
CA ALA A 93 -14.42 -1.39 -7.98
C ALA A 93 -15.78 -1.62 -7.30
N ASP A 94 -16.86 -1.23 -7.98
CA ASP A 94 -18.21 -1.32 -7.42
C ASP A 94 -18.57 -2.76 -7.04
N GLY A 95 -19.03 -2.93 -5.79
CA GLY A 95 -19.45 -4.21 -5.25
C GLY A 95 -18.33 -5.23 -5.03
N LYS A 96 -17.05 -4.83 -5.08
CA LYS A 96 -15.90 -5.73 -4.93
C LYS A 96 -14.87 -5.17 -3.95
N GLU A 97 -14.18 -6.06 -3.23
CA GLU A 97 -13.00 -5.72 -2.42
C GLU A 97 -11.73 -5.67 -3.28
N VAL A 98 -11.79 -4.94 -4.39
CA VAL A 98 -10.72 -4.80 -5.38
C VAL A 98 -10.58 -3.32 -5.73
N TRP A 99 -9.35 -2.84 -5.86
CA TRP A 99 -9.03 -1.50 -6.32
C TRP A 99 -8.32 -1.57 -7.67
N GLU A 100 -8.83 -0.86 -8.67
CA GLU A 100 -8.36 -0.89 -10.06
C GLU A 100 -8.46 0.49 -10.73
N GLY A 101 -8.23 0.54 -12.04
CA GLY A 101 -8.25 1.79 -12.83
C GLY A 101 -6.98 2.64 -12.71
N GLY A 102 -6.17 2.41 -11.68
CA GLY A 102 -4.90 3.10 -11.46
C GLY A 102 -3.71 2.51 -12.22
N LYS A 103 -2.55 3.12 -12.00
CA LYS A 103 -1.24 2.67 -12.51
C LYS A 103 -0.26 2.45 -11.37
N ILE A 104 0.66 1.52 -11.58
CA ILE A 104 1.85 1.31 -10.75
C ILE A 104 3.10 1.45 -11.60
N LEU A 105 4.04 2.27 -11.14
CA LEU A 105 5.38 2.42 -11.71
C LEU A 105 6.30 1.40 -11.07
N ASP A 106 7.10 0.72 -11.89
CA ASP A 106 8.29 0.00 -11.45
C ASP A 106 9.52 0.89 -11.64
N PRO A 107 10.15 1.40 -10.56
CA PRO A 107 11.31 2.26 -10.67
C PRO A 107 12.55 1.56 -11.27
N GLU A 108 12.62 0.23 -11.23
CA GLU A 108 13.77 -0.54 -11.73
C GLU A 108 13.83 -0.58 -13.26
N ASN A 109 12.70 -0.38 -13.94
CA ASN A 109 12.65 -0.35 -15.41
C ASN A 109 11.88 0.87 -15.97
N GLY A 110 11.41 1.77 -15.10
CA GLY A 110 10.75 3.02 -15.46
C GLY A 110 9.36 2.86 -16.08
N ARG A 111 8.77 1.66 -16.09
CA ARG A 111 7.50 1.40 -16.79
C ARG A 111 6.31 1.52 -15.86
N ASN A 112 5.21 2.04 -16.42
CA ASN A 112 3.90 2.06 -15.78
C ASN A 112 3.05 0.86 -16.22
N TYR A 113 2.48 0.17 -15.25
CA TYR A 113 1.62 -1.00 -15.43
C TYR A 113 0.19 -0.66 -14.99
N THR A 114 -0.81 -1.32 -15.58
CA THR A 114 -2.16 -1.31 -15.04
C THR A 114 -2.15 -1.99 -13.67
N LEU A 115 -2.72 -1.32 -12.68
CA LEU A 115 -2.73 -1.77 -11.29
C LEU A 115 -4.06 -2.41 -10.92
N ARG A 116 -4.00 -3.55 -10.24
CA ARG A 116 -5.10 -4.10 -9.45
C ARG A 116 -4.59 -4.46 -8.07
N MET A 117 -5.29 -4.04 -7.03
CA MET A 117 -4.99 -4.36 -5.64
C MET A 117 -6.16 -5.09 -4.99
N THR A 118 -5.88 -6.16 -4.27
CA THR A 118 -6.90 -6.95 -3.56
C THR A 118 -6.40 -7.21 -2.14
N PRO A 119 -6.99 -6.57 -1.10
CA PRO A 119 -6.72 -6.95 0.28
C PRO A 119 -7.21 -8.38 0.52
N VAL A 120 -6.39 -9.20 1.18
CA VAL A 120 -6.71 -10.60 1.49
C VAL A 120 -6.33 -10.92 2.94
N GLU A 121 -6.72 -12.10 3.42
CA GLU A 121 -6.44 -12.58 4.78
C GLU A 121 -6.88 -11.57 5.88
N GLY A 122 -8.10 -11.04 5.73
CA GLY A 122 -8.62 -10.03 6.65
C GLY A 122 -7.83 -8.72 6.61
N GLY A 123 -7.19 -8.41 5.48
CA GLY A 123 -6.42 -7.18 5.29
C GLY A 123 -4.96 -7.29 5.72
N LYS A 124 -4.49 -8.43 6.22
CA LYS A 124 -3.08 -8.62 6.62
C LYS A 124 -2.12 -8.68 5.43
N LYS A 125 -2.64 -9.01 4.25
CA LYS A 125 -1.88 -9.07 3.00
C LYS A 125 -2.60 -8.29 1.91
N LEU A 126 -1.82 -7.84 0.93
CA LEU A 126 -2.30 -7.16 -0.26
C LEU A 126 -1.74 -7.85 -1.48
N GLU A 127 -2.60 -8.41 -2.32
CA GLU A 127 -2.19 -8.83 -3.66
C GLU A 127 -2.12 -7.60 -4.56
N VAL A 128 -0.93 -7.31 -5.08
CA VAL A 128 -0.67 -6.20 -5.98
C VAL A 128 -0.29 -6.76 -7.35
N ARG A 129 -1.15 -6.53 -8.33
CA ARG A 129 -0.94 -6.97 -9.70
C ARG A 129 -0.63 -5.79 -10.63
N GLY A 130 0.50 -5.88 -11.32
CA GLY A 130 0.85 -5.04 -12.45
C GLY A 130 0.68 -5.81 -13.77
N SER A 131 0.00 -5.23 -14.76
CA SER A 131 -0.19 -5.85 -16.08
C SER A 131 -0.06 -4.91 -17.28
N ILE A 132 0.27 -5.49 -18.43
CA ILE A 132 0.15 -4.92 -19.77
C ILE A 132 -0.76 -5.85 -20.57
N GLY A 133 -2.01 -5.42 -20.81
CA GLY A 133 -3.02 -6.29 -21.40
C GLY A 133 -3.26 -7.55 -20.54
N PRO A 134 -3.28 -8.76 -21.13
CA PRO A 134 -3.50 -10.00 -20.38
C PRO A 134 -2.28 -10.46 -19.58
N PHE A 135 -1.08 -9.98 -19.92
CA PHE A 135 0.16 -10.39 -19.28
C PHE A 135 0.43 -9.54 -18.05
N GLY A 136 0.70 -10.17 -16.91
CA GLY A 136 0.99 -9.47 -15.68
C GLY A 136 1.50 -10.38 -14.59
N ARG A 137 2.08 -9.77 -13.56
CA ARG A 137 2.59 -10.43 -12.36
C ARG A 137 1.83 -9.93 -11.16
N THR A 138 1.54 -10.83 -10.23
CA THR A 138 0.99 -10.52 -8.93
C THR A 138 2.09 -10.72 -7.89
N GLN A 139 2.26 -9.75 -7.00
CA GLN A 139 3.07 -9.86 -5.79
C GLN A 139 2.17 -9.80 -4.57
N THR A 140 2.59 -10.45 -3.49
CA THR A 140 1.88 -10.37 -2.20
C THR A 140 2.68 -9.50 -1.26
N TRP A 141 2.10 -8.37 -0.85
CA TRP A 141 2.70 -7.46 0.11
C TRP A 141 2.15 -7.75 1.51
N ILE A 142 3.00 -7.56 2.51
CA ILE A 142 2.67 -7.84 3.92
C ILE A 142 2.38 -6.52 4.62
N ARG A 143 1.27 -6.44 5.35
CA ARG A 143 0.95 -5.24 6.13
C ARG A 143 1.95 -5.09 7.28
N VAL A 144 2.44 -3.87 7.48
CA VAL A 144 3.38 -3.55 8.59
C VAL A 144 2.66 -3.00 9.82
N GLN A 145 1.48 -2.40 9.64
CA GLN A 145 0.66 -1.80 10.71
C GLN A 145 -0.59 -2.62 11.04
#